data_AF-A0A917TMC2-F1
#
_entry.id   AF-A0A917TMC2-F1
#
_cell.length_a   1.000
_cell.length_b   1.000
_cell.length_c   1.000
_cell.angle_alpha   90.00
_cell.angle_beta   90.00
_cell.angle_gamma   90.00
#
_symmetry.space_group_name_H-M   'P 1'
#
loop_
_entity.id
_entity.type
_entity.pdbx_description
1 polymer ?
#
loop_
_entity_poly.entity_id
_entity_poly.type
_entity_poly.pdbx_seq_one_letter_code
_entity_poly.pdbx_strand_id
1 'polypeptide(L)'
;MVGEAVHELLLMTYSAKPYQPLLDALSAAVGRGVAVTVVVETLQGAGSALAGAEPAAAFASVTGVQLWHWPTDQRAEHGAKMHAKIAVADRRVLLVSSANLTQAGIGKNIEAGLLVRGGVAPVRAAEHIAELRAQGVLARLSYGG
;
A
#
# COMPACT_ATOMS: atom_id res chain seq x y z
N MET A 1 14.18 -2.52 4.51
CA MET A 1 12.90 -3.26 4.33
C MET A 1 12.51 -3.39 2.85
N VAL A 2 12.02 -2.36 2.15
CA VAL A 2 11.60 -2.51 0.73
C VAL A 2 12.72 -3.05 -0.15
N GLY A 3 13.93 -2.50 -0.01
CA GLY A 3 15.12 -2.99 -0.73
C GLY A 3 15.60 -4.38 -0.31
N GLU A 4 15.15 -4.89 0.83
CA GLU A 4 15.55 -6.21 1.38
C GLU A 4 14.55 -7.32 1.04
N ALA A 5 13.35 -6.99 0.53
CA ALA A 5 12.35 -7.99 0.19
C ALA A 5 12.83 -8.90 -0.95
N VAL A 6 12.54 -10.21 -0.83
CA VAL A 6 13.01 -11.27 -1.75
C VAL A 6 11.87 -11.97 -2.47
N HIS A 7 10.70 -12.14 -1.84
CA HIS A 7 9.58 -12.91 -2.36
C HIS A 7 8.33 -12.05 -2.54
N GLU A 8 7.93 -11.31 -1.51
CA GLU A 8 6.73 -10.46 -1.57
C GLU A 8 6.90 -9.15 -0.80
N LEU A 9 6.21 -8.14 -1.30
CA LEU A 9 6.10 -6.85 -0.65
C LEU A 9 4.65 -6.38 -0.73
N LEU A 10 4.03 -6.13 0.42
CA LEU A 10 2.66 -5.65 0.53
C LEU A 10 2.69 -4.25 1.14
N LEU A 11 2.03 -3.29 0.53
CA LEU A 11 1.89 -1.93 1.05
C LEU A 11 0.41 -1.57 1.11
N MET A 12 0.00 -0.85 2.15
CA MET A 12 -1.29 -0.17 2.20
C MET A 12 -1.03 1.30 2.55
N THR A 13 -1.67 2.22 1.85
CA THR A 13 -1.59 3.65 2.15
C THR A 13 -2.89 4.36 1.78
N TYR A 14 -3.34 5.28 2.62
CA TYR A 14 -4.56 6.03 2.33
C TYR A 14 -4.33 7.09 1.25
N SER A 15 -3.31 7.92 1.41
CA SER A 15 -2.90 8.87 0.37
C SER A 15 -1.54 8.49 -0.20
N ALA A 16 -1.29 8.86 -1.45
CA ALA A 16 -0.01 8.64 -2.09
C ALA A 16 0.30 9.78 -3.06
N LYS A 17 1.58 10.13 -3.14
CA LYS A 17 2.14 11.05 -4.14
C LYS A 17 3.45 10.45 -4.64
N PRO A 18 3.85 10.68 -5.90
CA PRO A 18 5.13 10.21 -6.41
C PRO A 18 6.27 10.59 -5.45
N TYR A 19 7.05 9.58 -5.04
CA TYR A 19 8.22 9.77 -4.19
C TYR A 19 9.34 8.89 -4.70
N GLN A 20 10.29 9.51 -5.42
CA GLN A 20 11.28 8.82 -6.23
C GLN A 20 12.05 7.71 -5.48
N PRO A 21 12.56 7.92 -4.25
CA PRO A 21 13.27 6.88 -3.52
C PRO A 21 12.45 5.61 -3.27
N LEU A 22 11.13 5.75 -3.02
CA LEU A 22 10.23 4.61 -2.90
C LEU A 22 10.00 3.96 -4.26
N LEU A 23 9.75 4.75 -5.31
CA LEU A 23 9.51 4.23 -6.66
C LEU A 23 10.71 3.46 -7.21
N ASP A 24 11.93 3.93 -6.95
CA ASP A 24 13.16 3.24 -7.31
C ASP A 24 13.28 1.92 -6.56
N ALA A 25 12.99 1.93 -5.25
CA ALA A 25 13.05 0.72 -4.42
C ALA A 25 11.99 -0.32 -4.84
N LEU A 26 10.78 0.11 -5.21
CA LEU A 26 9.73 -0.76 -5.75
C LEU A 26 10.11 -1.31 -7.13
N SER A 27 10.63 -0.46 -8.03
CA SER A 27 11.13 -0.88 -9.35
C SER A 27 12.24 -1.93 -9.23
N ALA A 28 13.19 -1.70 -8.32
CA ALA A 28 14.26 -2.65 -8.04
C ALA A 28 13.72 -3.98 -7.47
N ALA A 29 12.72 -3.95 -6.59
CA ALA A 29 12.09 -5.15 -6.05
C ALA A 29 11.40 -5.95 -7.16
N VAL A 30 10.59 -5.29 -8.00
CA VAL A 30 9.96 -5.93 -9.16
C VAL A 30 11.02 -6.53 -10.10
N GLY A 31 12.10 -5.79 -10.38
CA GLY A 31 13.20 -6.28 -11.21
C GLY A 31 13.91 -7.54 -10.66
N ARG A 32 13.87 -7.76 -9.35
CA ARG A 32 14.35 -9.00 -8.71
C ARG A 32 13.32 -10.14 -8.73
N GLY A 33 12.12 -9.91 -9.27
CA GLY A 33 11.02 -10.89 -9.27
C GLY A 33 10.17 -10.89 -7.99
N VAL A 34 10.29 -9.87 -7.14
CA VAL A 34 9.46 -9.73 -5.93
C VAL A 34 8.02 -9.42 -6.33
N ALA A 35 7.05 -10.15 -5.78
CA ALA A 35 5.64 -9.84 -5.95
C ALA A 35 5.26 -8.60 -5.13
N VAL A 36 5.10 -7.45 -5.80
CA VAL A 36 4.78 -6.18 -5.14
C VAL A 36 3.30 -5.86 -5.26
N THR A 37 2.58 -5.82 -4.13
CA THR A 37 1.18 -5.40 -4.02
C THR A 37 1.08 -4.08 -3.28
N VAL A 38 0.31 -3.14 -3.82
CA VAL A 38 0.00 -1.85 -3.20
C VAL A 38 -1.50 -1.67 -3.17
N VAL A 39 -2.05 -1.50 -1.97
CA VAL A 39 -3.45 -1.13 -1.74
C VAL A 39 -3.52 0.37 -1.47
N VAL A 40 -4.35 1.07 -2.23
CA VAL A 40 -4.58 2.51 -2.09
C VAL A 40 -6.05 2.80 -1.85
N GLU A 41 -6.34 3.94 -1.24
CA GLU A 41 -7.68 4.53 -1.31
C GLU A 41 -7.87 5.23 -2.66
N THR A 42 -9.11 5.42 -3.09
CA THR A 42 -9.46 6.18 -4.30
C THR A 42 -10.08 7.52 -3.95
N LEU A 43 -10.10 8.46 -4.90
CA LEU A 43 -10.82 9.73 -4.70
C LEU A 43 -12.31 9.48 -4.42
N GLN A 44 -12.93 8.54 -5.13
CA GLN A 44 -14.31 8.13 -4.87
C GLN A 44 -14.51 7.64 -3.42
N GLY A 45 -13.63 6.77 -2.93
CA GLY A 45 -13.73 6.22 -1.59
C GLY A 45 -13.40 7.20 -0.47
N ALA A 46 -12.54 8.17 -0.73
CA ALA A 46 -12.24 9.25 0.21
C ALA A 46 -13.31 10.35 0.23
N GLY A 47 -14.11 10.48 -0.83
CA GLY A 47 -15.02 11.61 -1.02
C GLY A 47 -14.23 12.92 -1.11
N SER A 48 -14.66 13.95 -0.38
CA SER A 48 -13.96 15.24 -0.33
C SER A 48 -12.69 15.26 0.52
N ALA A 49 -12.34 14.14 1.18
CA ALA A 49 -11.17 14.07 2.06
C ALA A 49 -9.83 13.92 1.30
N LEU A 50 -9.88 13.56 0.01
CA LEU A 50 -8.73 13.58 -0.90
C LEU A 50 -9.09 14.40 -2.15
N ALA A 51 -8.08 15.06 -2.71
CA ALA A 51 -8.22 15.85 -3.93
C ALA A 51 -6.95 15.78 -4.78
N GLY A 52 -7.07 16.06 -6.07
CA GLY A 52 -5.98 16.03 -7.04
C GLY A 52 -5.96 14.72 -7.84
N ALA A 53 -4.78 14.16 -8.05
CA ALA A 53 -4.62 12.90 -8.77
C ALA A 53 -5.03 11.69 -7.90
N GLU A 54 -5.49 10.62 -8.55
CA GLU A 54 -5.75 9.35 -7.87
C GLU A 54 -4.50 8.86 -7.14
N PRO A 55 -4.59 8.38 -5.88
CA PRO A 55 -3.43 7.84 -5.16
C PRO A 55 -2.70 6.72 -5.92
N ALA A 56 -3.44 5.92 -6.71
CA ALA A 56 -2.87 4.90 -7.59
C ALA A 56 -1.86 5.46 -8.61
N ALA A 57 -2.08 6.69 -9.08
CA ALA A 57 -1.20 7.36 -10.05
C ALA A 57 0.22 7.58 -9.51
N ALA A 58 0.41 7.61 -8.19
CA ALA A 58 1.72 7.71 -7.57
C ALA A 58 2.66 6.56 -7.95
N PHE A 59 2.11 5.40 -8.32
CA PHE A 59 2.85 4.18 -8.63
C PHE A 59 2.83 3.82 -10.13
N ALA A 60 2.24 4.68 -10.97
CA ALA A 60 2.03 4.41 -12.40
C ALA A 60 3.33 4.15 -13.18
N SER A 61 4.46 4.69 -12.74
CA SER A 61 5.77 4.50 -13.38
C SER A 61 6.44 3.16 -13.04
N VAL A 62 5.91 2.40 -12.07
CA VAL A 62 6.51 1.14 -11.63
C VAL A 62 5.77 -0.04 -12.27
N THR A 63 6.18 -0.40 -13.48
CA THR A 63 5.65 -1.58 -14.19
C THR A 63 5.78 -2.84 -13.34
N GLY A 64 4.72 -3.64 -13.27
CA GLY A 64 4.69 -4.90 -12.51
C GLY A 64 4.19 -4.77 -11.07
N VAL A 65 4.01 -3.55 -10.56
CA VAL A 65 3.31 -3.33 -9.29
C VAL A 65 1.84 -3.71 -9.43
N GLN A 66 1.36 -4.39 -8.39
CA GLN A 66 -0.01 -4.81 -8.27
C GLN A 66 -0.85 -3.80 -7.49
N LEU A 67 -1.65 -2.97 -8.17
CA LEU A 67 -2.54 -1.98 -7.54
C LEU A 67 -3.92 -2.56 -7.19
N TRP A 68 -4.39 -2.21 -5.99
CA TRP A 68 -5.68 -2.64 -5.44
C TRP A 68 -6.34 -1.50 -4.66
N HIS A 69 -7.65 -1.59 -4.46
CA HIS A 69 -8.41 -0.69 -3.58
C HIS A 69 -9.54 -1.44 -2.88
N TRP A 70 -10.13 -0.84 -1.86
CA TRP A 70 -11.39 -1.31 -1.26
C TRP A 70 -12.55 -0.57 -1.95
N PRO A 71 -13.36 -1.21 -2.81
CA PRO A 71 -14.46 -0.53 -3.49
C PRO A 71 -15.49 0.04 -2.52
N THR A 72 -16.22 1.09 -2.91
CA THR A 72 -17.22 1.73 -2.04
C THR A 72 -18.48 0.91 -1.84
N ASP A 73 -18.87 0.13 -2.86
CA ASP A 73 -19.97 -0.83 -2.85
C ASP A 73 -19.68 -2.08 -2.00
N GLN A 74 -18.41 -2.35 -1.68
CA GLN A 74 -17.97 -3.40 -0.76
C GLN A 74 -17.86 -2.93 0.69
N ARG A 75 -18.36 -1.72 1.01
CA ARG A 75 -18.30 -1.14 2.37
C ARG A 75 -19.65 -1.25 3.06
N ALA A 76 -19.65 -1.79 4.28
CA ALA A 76 -20.87 -1.91 5.09
C ALA A 76 -21.38 -0.55 5.59
N GLU A 77 -20.48 0.40 5.88
CA GLU A 77 -20.82 1.70 6.44
C GLU A 77 -20.53 2.83 5.44
N HIS A 78 -21.46 3.78 5.34
CA HIS A 78 -21.25 4.98 4.56
C HIS A 78 -20.10 5.81 5.15
N GLY A 79 -19.14 6.20 4.31
CA GLY A 79 -17.97 6.99 4.72
C GLY A 79 -16.81 6.20 5.32
N ALA A 80 -16.92 4.87 5.44
CA ALA A 80 -15.78 4.00 5.75
C ALA A 80 -14.68 4.18 4.70
N LYS A 81 -13.40 4.08 5.11
CA LYS A 81 -12.22 4.35 4.27
C LYS A 81 -11.12 3.32 4.53
N MET A 82 -10.34 2.99 3.52
CA MET A 82 -9.12 2.22 3.68
C MET A 82 -8.02 3.15 4.23
N HIS A 83 -7.86 3.19 5.56
CA HIS A 83 -6.96 4.14 6.22
C HIS A 83 -5.63 3.53 6.71
N ALA A 84 -5.39 2.25 6.42
CA ALA A 84 -4.20 1.53 6.84
C ALA A 84 -2.93 2.11 6.18
N LYS A 85 -1.84 2.10 6.94
CA LYS A 85 -0.51 2.59 6.55
C LYS A 85 0.52 1.59 7.03
N ILE A 86 0.64 0.53 6.26
CA ILE A 86 1.48 -0.60 6.61
C ILE A 86 2.32 -1.03 5.43
N ALA A 87 3.46 -1.63 5.73
CA ALA A 87 4.27 -2.34 4.74
C ALA A 87 4.75 -3.66 5.33
N VAL A 88 4.60 -4.74 4.56
CA VAL A 88 5.03 -6.08 4.94
C VAL A 88 5.99 -6.60 3.89
N ALA A 89 7.17 -7.06 4.32
CA ALA A 89 8.15 -7.70 3.45
C ALA A 89 8.31 -9.17 3.87
N ASP A 90 8.13 -10.08 2.90
CA ASP A 90 8.35 -11.52 3.00
C ASP A 90 7.67 -12.22 4.20
N ARG A 91 6.56 -11.66 4.71
CA ARG A 91 5.94 -12.09 5.99
C ARG A 91 6.90 -12.10 7.18
N ARG A 92 8.01 -11.37 7.11
CA ARG A 92 9.09 -11.36 8.11
C ARG A 92 9.28 -9.99 8.75
N VAL A 93 8.96 -8.93 8.04
CA VAL A 93 9.08 -7.56 8.55
C VAL A 93 7.77 -6.84 8.32
N LEU A 94 7.24 -6.20 9.36
CA LEU A 94 6.06 -5.35 9.31
C LEU A 94 6.42 -3.97 9.81
N LEU A 95 6.11 -2.95 9.02
CA LEU A 95 6.05 -1.56 9.45
C LEU A 95 4.57 -1.17 9.62
N VAL A 96 4.20 -0.68 10.79
CA VAL A 96 2.96 0.07 11.02
C VAL A 96 3.32 1.52 11.24
N SER A 97 2.66 2.45 10.56
CA SER A 97 3.03 3.87 10.59
C SER A 97 1.80 4.78 10.68
N SER A 98 1.96 5.99 11.24
CA SER A 98 1.00 7.09 11.10
C SER A 98 1.11 7.78 9.73
N ALA A 99 2.25 7.61 9.05
CA ALA A 99 2.55 8.27 7.80
C ALA A 99 1.90 7.58 6.59
N ASN A 100 1.34 8.38 5.69
CA ASN A 100 1.04 7.94 4.32
C ASN A 100 2.33 7.86 3.48
N LEU A 101 2.34 7.04 2.43
CA LEU A 101 3.43 6.94 1.45
C LEU A 101 3.49 8.18 0.54
N THR A 102 3.88 9.31 1.13
CA THR A 102 4.07 10.60 0.47
C THR A 102 5.40 11.19 0.91
N GLN A 103 6.02 12.03 0.08
CA GLN A 103 7.24 12.73 0.46
C GLN A 103 7.09 13.51 1.78
N ALA A 104 5.92 14.13 2.01
CA ALA A 104 5.66 14.87 3.24
C ALA A 104 5.54 13.96 4.46
N GLY A 105 4.78 12.86 4.34
CA GLY A 105 4.64 11.87 5.41
C GLY A 105 5.95 11.14 5.75
N ILE A 106 6.90 11.03 4.82
CA ILE A 106 8.17 10.33 5.10
C ILE A 106 9.27 11.29 5.59
N GLY A 107 9.31 12.54 5.12
CA GLY A 107 10.47 13.41 5.32
C GLY A 107 10.18 14.83 5.82
N LYS A 108 8.92 15.22 6.06
CA LYS A 108 8.57 16.58 6.49
C LYS A 108 7.73 16.63 7.77
N ASN A 109 6.92 15.60 8.02
CA ASN A 109 6.04 15.54 9.17
C ASN A 109 6.69 14.82 10.35
N ILE A 110 6.23 15.15 11.56
CA ILE A 110 6.46 14.30 12.74
C ILE A 110 5.49 13.14 12.65
N GLU A 111 6.03 11.92 12.66
CA GLU A 111 5.28 10.69 12.47
C GLU A 111 5.77 9.64 13.45
N ALA A 112 4.90 8.70 13.79
CA ALA A 112 5.22 7.56 14.63
C ALA A 112 5.12 6.26 13.84
N GLY A 113 6.00 5.32 14.12
CA GLY A 113 5.96 4.00 13.49
C GLY A 113 6.54 2.92 14.37
N LEU A 114 6.05 1.70 14.17
CA LEU A 114 6.52 0.47 14.80
C LEU A 114 7.04 -0.48 13.73
N LEU A 115 8.30 -0.90 13.87
CA LEU A 115 8.92 -1.89 13.00
C LEU A 115 9.08 -3.22 13.75
N VAL A 116 8.34 -4.23 13.31
CA VAL A 116 8.37 -5.59 13.87
C VAL A 116 9.16 -6.50 12.95
N ARG A 117 10.09 -7.29 13.51
CA ARG A 117 10.87 -8.30 12.79
C ARG A 117 10.60 -9.68 13.39
N GLY A 118 10.22 -10.63 12.54
CA GLY A 118 9.87 -11.99 12.93
C GLY A 118 8.58 -12.08 13.73
N GLY A 119 8.28 -13.30 14.20
CA GLY A 119 7.07 -13.61 14.95
C GLY A 119 5.80 -13.61 14.10
N VAL A 120 4.66 -13.67 14.78
CA VAL A 120 3.35 -13.86 14.13
C VAL A 120 2.78 -12.60 13.49
N ALA A 121 3.19 -11.41 13.93
CA ALA A 121 2.55 -10.16 13.48
C ALA A 121 2.74 -9.88 11.97
N PRO A 122 3.96 -9.98 11.38
CA PRO A 122 4.13 -9.79 9.94
C PRO A 122 3.41 -10.86 9.11
N VAL A 123 3.35 -12.10 9.61
CA VAL A 123 2.61 -13.20 8.97
C VAL A 123 1.11 -12.91 8.93
N ARG A 124 0.52 -12.58 10.08
CA ARG A 124 -0.91 -12.27 10.21
C ARG A 124 -1.32 -11.05 9.39
N ALA A 125 -0.47 -10.02 9.33
CA ALA A 125 -0.74 -8.86 8.49
C ALA A 125 -0.78 -9.22 7.00
N ALA A 126 0.15 -10.05 6.52
CA ALA A 126 0.16 -10.51 5.13
C ALA A 126 -1.03 -11.43 4.81
N GLU A 127 -1.34 -12.38 5.71
CA GLU A 127 -2.51 -13.26 5.59
C GLU A 127 -3.80 -12.45 5.49
N HIS A 128 -3.97 -11.45 6.36
CA HIS A 128 -5.15 -10.60 6.34
C HIS A 128 -5.33 -9.86 5.00
N ILE A 129 -4.27 -9.28 4.44
CA ILE A 129 -4.33 -8.64 3.11
C ILE A 129 -4.64 -9.66 2.01
N ALA A 130 -4.09 -10.87 2.11
CA ALA A 130 -4.38 -11.95 1.16
C ALA A 130 -5.85 -12.39 1.22
N GLU A 131 -6.40 -12.53 2.43
CA GLU A 131 -7.81 -12.88 2.66
C GLU A 131 -8.74 -11.79 2.13
N LEU A 132 -8.45 -10.51 2.39
CA LEU A 132 -9.25 -9.39 1.86
C LEU A 132 -9.29 -9.40 0.32
N ARG A 133 -8.19 -9.76 -0.34
CA ARG A 133 -8.17 -9.95 -1.81
C ARG A 133 -8.95 -11.18 -2.24
N ALA A 134 -8.73 -12.32 -1.58
CA ALA A 134 -9.36 -13.59 -1.93
C ALA A 134 -10.89 -13.56 -1.77
N GLN A 135 -11.39 -12.78 -0.81
CA GLN A 135 -12.82 -12.58 -0.55
C GLN A 135 -13.47 -11.52 -1.44
N GLY A 136 -12.70 -10.85 -2.31
CA GLY A 136 -13.22 -9.76 -3.14
C GLY A 136 -13.50 -8.45 -2.39
N VAL A 137 -13.09 -8.34 -1.12
CA VAL A 137 -13.17 -7.07 -0.37
C VAL A 137 -12.23 -6.04 -0.98
N LEU A 138 -11.03 -6.46 -1.38
CA LEU A 138 -10.13 -5.66 -2.21
C LEU A 138 -10.31 -6.04 -3.68
N ALA A 139 -10.49 -5.03 -4.53
CA ALA A 139 -10.57 -5.20 -5.97
C ALA A 139 -9.31 -4.68 -6.67
N ARG A 140 -9.01 -5.29 -7.81
CA ARG A 140 -7.88 -4.92 -8.66
C ARG A 140 -8.15 -3.59 -9.34
N LEU A 141 -7.19 -2.66 -9.27
CA LEU A 141 -7.23 -1.46 -10.10
C LEU A 141 -6.57 -1.74 -11.45
N SER A 142 -7.30 -1.48 -12.53
CA SER A 142 -6.75 -1.40 -13.88
C SER A 142 -6.22 0.01 -14.09
N TYR A 143 -4.91 0.20 -14.02
CA TYR A 143 -4.29 1.47 -14.38
C TYR A 143 -3.75 1.32 -15.81
N GLY A 144 -4.51 1.82 -16.80
CA GLY A 144 -4.13 1.70 -18.21
C GLY A 144 -5.33 1.54 -19.14
N GLY A 145 -5.86 2.68 -19.56
CA GLY A 145 -6.51 2.96 -20.84
C GLY A 145 -6.16 4.39 -21.19
#